data_AF-A0A1C4FYS9-F1
#
_entry.id   AF-A0A1C4FYS9-F1
#
_cell.length_a   1.000
_cell.length_b   1.000
_cell.length_c   1.000
_cell.angle_alpha   90.00
_cell.angle_beta   90.00
_cell.angle_gamma   90.00
#
_symmetry.space_group_name_H-M   'P 1'
#
loop_
_entity.id
_entity.type
_entity.pdbx_description
1 polymer ?
#
loop_
_entity_poly.entity_id
_entity_poly.type
_entity_poly.pdbx_seq_one_letter_code
_entity_poly.pdbx_strand_id
1 'polypeptide(L)' 'MKSEEVKQLITDLERRKSGLKRIQYGFSRIHSEEYRDGVNNQIGILDHVLMKLNWIMREESN' A
#
# COMPACT_ATOMS: atom_id res chain seq x y z
N MET A 1 -1.14 -22.42 7.61
CA MET A 1 -1.99 -21.40 8.25
C MET A 1 -1.39 -20.00 8.13
N LYS A 2 -0.19 -19.74 8.66
CA LYS A 2 0.44 -18.39 8.59
C LYS A 2 0.58 -17.80 7.17
N SER A 3 0.91 -18.61 6.16
CA SER A 3 1.09 -18.14 4.77
C SER A 3 -0.19 -17.57 4.13
N GLU A 4 -1.37 -18.11 4.45
CA GLU A 4 -2.62 -17.64 3.83
C GLU A 4 -3.11 -16.33 4.42
N GLU A 5 -2.94 -16.15 5.73
CA GLU A 5 -3.20 -14.88 6.43
C GLU A 5 -2.29 -13.76 5.88
N VAL A 6 -1.02 -14.06 5.60
CA VAL A 6 -0.08 -13.08 5.01
C VAL A 6 -0.46 -12.74 3.56
N LYS A 7 -0.90 -13.70 2.75
CA LYS A 7 -1.41 -13.40 1.39
C LYS A 7 -2.65 -12.53 1.40
N GLN A 8 -3.57 -12.79 2.33
CA GLN A 8 -4.76 -11.98 2.52
C GLN A 8 -4.38 -10.55 2.94
N LEU A 9 -3.44 -10.41 3.88
CA LEU A 9 -2.89 -9.12 4.29
C LEU A 9 -2.27 -8.34 3.11
N ILE A 10 -1.45 -9.01 2.29
CA ILE A 10 -0.86 -8.38 1.08
C ILE A 10 -1.96 -7.88 0.15
N THR A 11 -2.98 -8.69 -0.11
CA THR A 11 -4.12 -8.32 -0.97
C THR A 11 -4.87 -7.09 -0.45
N ASP A 12 -5.12 -7.04 0.86
CA ASP A 12 -5.84 -5.92 1.46
C ASP A 12 -5.01 -4.62 1.48
N LEU A 13 -3.70 -4.74 1.70
CA LEU A 13 -2.77 -3.61 1.60
C LEU A 13 -2.66 -3.07 0.16
N GLU A 14 -2.64 -3.94 -0.85
CA GLU A 14 -2.67 -3.55 -2.26
C GLU A 14 -3.97 -2.82 -2.63
N ARG A 15 -5.12 -3.32 -2.14
CA ARG A 15 -6.42 -2.65 -2.31
C ARG A 15 -6.42 -1.27 -1.67
N ARG A 16 -5.90 -1.14 -0.45
CA ARG A 16 -5.80 0.14 0.25
C ARG A 16 -4.93 1.13 -0.52
N LYS A 17 -3.77 0.69 -1.02
CA LYS A 17 -2.87 1.49 -1.85
C LYS A 17 -3.55 1.95 -3.14
N SER A 18 -4.29 1.06 -3.81
CA SER A 18 -5.07 1.40 -5.00
C SER A 18 -6.13 2.48 -4.71
N GLY A 19 -6.83 2.37 -3.58
CA GLY A 19 -7.76 3.41 -3.09
C GLY A 19 -7.07 4.76 -2.89
N LEU A 20 -5.91 4.78 -2.23
CA LEU A 20 -5.13 6.00 -2.02
C LEU A 20 -4.62 6.60 -3.34
N LYS A 21 -4.24 5.79 -4.33
CA LYS A 21 -3.88 6.29 -5.66
C LYS A 21 -5.06 6.95 -6.37
N ARG A 22 -6.27 6.38 -6.31
CA ARG A 22 -7.47 7.03 -6.89
C ARG A 22 -7.74 8.39 -6.26
N ILE A 23 -7.63 8.42 -4.94
CA ILE A 23 -7.71 9.61 -4.11
C ILE A 23 -6.63 10.63 -4.56
N GLN A 24 -5.36 10.23 -4.65
CA GLN A 24 -4.23 11.02 -5.16
C GLN A 24 -4.48 11.59 -6.57
N TYR A 25 -5.01 10.79 -7.51
CA TYR A 25 -5.33 11.24 -8.87
C TYR A 25 -6.49 12.25 -8.90
N GLY A 26 -7.49 12.09 -8.03
CA GLY A 26 -8.60 13.02 -7.87
C GLY A 26 -8.21 14.37 -7.25
N PHE A 27 -7.03 14.45 -6.63
CA PHE A 27 -6.60 15.62 -5.84
C PHE A 27 -5.97 16.76 -6.59
N SER A 28 -5.69 16.61 -7.88
CA SER A 28 -4.95 17.65 -8.63
C SER A 28 -5.59 19.05 -8.57
N ARG A 29 -6.84 19.20 -8.07
CA ARG A 29 -7.58 20.48 -8.08
C ARG A 29 -8.37 20.89 -6.81
N ILE A 30 -8.51 20.07 -5.76
CA ILE A 30 -9.58 20.29 -4.75
C ILE A 30 -9.11 20.37 -3.28
N HIS A 31 -7.93 19.82 -2.93
CA HIS A 31 -7.50 19.70 -1.52
C HIS A 31 -6.19 20.44 -1.21
N SER A 32 -5.95 20.71 0.07
CA SER A 32 -4.74 21.36 0.56
C SER A 32 -3.47 20.55 0.28
N GLU A 33 -2.34 21.24 0.21
CA GLU A 33 -1.00 20.64 0.05
C GLU A 33 -0.70 19.62 1.16
N GLU A 34 -0.98 19.97 2.43
CA GLU A 34 -0.82 19.07 3.57
C GLU A 34 -1.57 17.74 3.41
N TYR A 35 -2.79 17.79 2.88
CA TYR A 35 -3.59 16.59 2.64
C TYR A 35 -3.00 15.73 1.52
N ARG A 36 -2.49 16.36 0.45
CA ARG A 36 -1.79 15.66 -0.64
C ARG A 36 -0.53 14.98 -0.15
N ASP A 37 0.26 15.66 0.68
CA ASP A 37 1.48 15.12 1.28
C ASP A 37 1.17 13.96 2.22
N GLY A 38 0.11 14.07 3.03
CA GLY A 38 -0.36 12.98 3.88
C GLY A 38 -0.70 11.71 3.07
N VAL A 39 -1.40 11.85 1.95
CA VAL A 39 -1.72 10.71 1.08
C VAL A 39 -0.49 10.16 0.36
N ASN A 40 0.41 11.01 -0.11
CA ASN A 40 1.67 10.59 -0.72
C ASN A 40 2.53 9.78 0.27
N ASN A 41 2.63 10.24 1.52
CA ASN A 41 3.36 9.55 2.58
C ASN A 41 2.76 8.18 2.88
N GLN A 42 1.42 8.07 2.96
CA GLN A 42 0.75 6.79 3.16
C GLN A 42 1.01 5.81 2.01
N ILE A 43 0.99 6.28 0.76
CA ILE A 43 1.32 5.46 -0.41
C ILE A 43 2.76 4.94 -0.31
N GLY A 44 3.72 5.80 0.03
CA GLY A 44 5.13 5.42 0.20
C GLY A 44 5.35 4.38 1.31
N ILE A 45 4.65 4.50 2.43
CA ILE A 45 4.68 3.50 3.51
C ILE A 45 4.15 2.15 3.00
N LEU A 46 3.02 2.15 2.30
CA LEU A 46 2.44 0.92 1.76
C LEU A 46 3.35 0.25 0.72
N ASP A 47 4.04 1.03 -0.11
CA ASP A 47 5.05 0.51 -1.03
C ASP A 47 6.16 -0.25 -0.31
N HIS A 48 6.73 0.33 0.75
CA HIS A 48 7.79 -0.31 1.52
C HIS A 48 7.34 -1.56 2.25
N VAL A 49 6.15 -1.53 2.86
CA VAL A 49 5.57 -2.67 3.58
C VAL A 49 5.29 -3.82 2.62
N LEU A 50 4.62 -3.55 1.49
CA LEU A 50 4.33 -4.57 0.47
C LEU A 50 5.60 -5.19 -0.09
N MET A 51 6.64 -4.39 -0.35
CA MET A 51 7.94 -4.89 -0.81
C MET A 51 8.54 -5.90 0.19
N LYS A 52 8.57 -5.55 1.48
CA LYS A 52 9.10 -6.43 2.53
C LYS A 52 8.29 -7.70 2.70
N LEU A 53 6.96 -7.61 2.73
CA LEU A 53 6.08 -8.77 2.88
C LEU A 53 6.22 -9.73 1.69
N ASN A 54 6.27 -9.20 0.46
CA ASN A 54 6.49 -10.00 -0.74
C ASN A 54 7.88 -10.67 -0.75
N TRP A 55 8.91 -9.99 -0.22
CA TRP A 55 10.24 -10.59 -0.09
C TRP A 55 10.24 -11.76 0.90
N ILE A 56 9.68 -11.57 2.10
CA ILE A 56 9.56 -12.64 3.13
C ILE A 56 8.81 -13.85 2.56
N MET A 57 7.68 -13.62 1.88
CA MET A 57 6.88 -14.69 1.28
C MET A 57 7.64 -15.48 0.19
N ARG A 58 8.57 -14.85 -0.54
CA ARG A 58 9.42 -15.53 -1.52
C ARG A 58 10.49 -16.39 -0.85
N GLU A 59 11.15 -15.87 0.18
CA GLU A 59 12.17 -16.62 0.95
C GLU A 59 11.56 -17.82 1.68
N GLU A 60 10.33 -17.72 2.18
CA GLU A 60 9.62 -18.87 2.80
C GLU A 60 9.17 -19.95 1.79
N SER A 61 9.17 -19.65 0.49
CA SER A 61 8.73 -20.58 -0.57
C SER A 61 9.89 -21.34 -1.23
N ASN A 62 11.15 -20.98 -0.94
CA ASN A 62 12.37 -21.62 -1.43
C ASN A 62 12.95 -22.59 -0.39
#